data_AF-A0A239FEH9-F1
#
_entry.id   AF-A0A239FEH9-F1
#
_cell.length_a   1.000
_cell.length_b   1.000
_cell.length_c   1.000
_cell.angle_alpha   90.00
_cell.angle_beta   90.00
_cell.angle_gamma   90.00
#
_symmetry.space_group_name_H-M   'P 1'
#
loop_
_entity.id
_entity.type
_entity.pdbx_description
1 polymer ?
#
loop_
_entity_poly.entity_id
_entity_poly.type
_entity_poly.pdbx_seq_one_letter_code
_entity_poly.pdbx_strand_id
1 'polypeptide(L)'
;MFQIAAQRAMSVADYMAAANAHYYATRDPLGADGDFTTAPEISQMFGEMVGIWIADLWQRAGQPAFRYVEFGPGRGTLAADALRTMTRFGCVPQGVHLVETSPALRAAQASRLPEARHHADLSELDDDVAPIIVANEFFDALPIHQYEMTDGGWRERMVAREAGRLAARPGDVPADEAVPPGLRHQPVGTIVETAPAAAAVMQSCAFRLSRRGGALLAIDYGYCGPAAGDTLQAVKAHRFADPFADPGEIDLTAHVDFAALAFAARHAGTRVLGPVGQGEWLRRLGLDARLDALAKAAPDRADDLRGQRDRLVEPQQMGELFKVMAVHASGWPTPEGFPDLRGAA
;
A
#
# COMPACT_ATOMS: atom_id res chain seq x y z
N MET A 1 -14.63 -7.58 18.33
CA MET A 1 -15.39 -6.67 19.22
C MET A 1 -14.98 -6.70 20.70
N PHE A 2 -14.75 -7.86 21.33
CA PHE A 2 -14.43 -7.94 22.78
C PHE A 2 -13.13 -7.22 23.21
N GLN A 3 -12.12 -7.05 22.33
CA GLN A 3 -10.89 -6.32 22.66
C GLN A 3 -11.05 -4.79 22.63
N ILE A 4 -11.75 -4.22 21.63
CA ILE A 4 -12.00 -2.76 21.55
C ILE A 4 -13.00 -2.30 22.62
N ALA A 5 -13.87 -3.22 23.10
CA ALA A 5 -14.80 -2.98 24.19
C ALA A 5 -14.17 -3.07 25.59
N ALA A 6 -12.89 -3.44 25.71
CA ALA A 6 -12.23 -3.60 27.01
C ALA A 6 -11.95 -2.23 27.68
N GLN A 7 -12.02 -2.19 29.01
CA GLN A 7 -11.81 -0.97 29.83
C GLN A 7 -10.37 -0.45 29.85
N ARG A 8 -9.41 -1.14 29.21
CA ARG A 8 -7.99 -0.80 29.26
C ARG A 8 -7.61 0.02 28.03
N ALA A 9 -6.88 1.11 28.26
CA ALA A 9 -6.28 1.88 27.18
C ALA A 9 -5.34 1.00 26.35
N MET A 10 -5.35 1.19 25.04
CA MET A 10 -4.51 0.47 24.07
C MET A 10 -3.78 1.45 23.17
N SER A 11 -2.70 1.03 22.51
CA SER A 11 -2.01 1.91 21.56
C SER A 11 -2.92 2.22 20.37
N VAL A 12 -2.63 3.31 19.64
CA VAL A 12 -3.29 3.57 18.35
C VAL A 12 -3.08 2.40 17.37
N ALA A 13 -1.91 1.75 17.42
CA ALA A 13 -1.60 0.58 16.59
C ALA A 13 -2.54 -0.60 16.90
N ASP A 14 -2.69 -0.96 18.18
CA ASP A 14 -3.57 -2.05 18.60
C ASP A 14 -5.04 -1.76 18.25
N TYR A 15 -5.46 -0.51 18.41
CA TYR A 15 -6.79 -0.05 18.03
C TYR A 15 -7.02 -0.19 16.53
N MET A 16 -6.12 0.35 15.71
CA MET A 16 -6.18 0.29 14.24
C MET A 16 -6.19 -1.15 13.74
N ALA A 17 -5.31 -2.01 14.28
CA ALA A 17 -5.26 -3.43 13.95
C ALA A 17 -6.61 -4.12 14.22
N ALA A 18 -7.18 -3.92 15.42
CA ALA A 18 -8.43 -4.56 15.80
C ALA A 18 -9.65 -4.02 15.02
N ALA A 19 -9.66 -2.71 14.72
CA ALA A 19 -10.72 -2.07 13.96
C ALA A 19 -10.71 -2.56 12.50
N ASN A 20 -9.56 -2.46 11.82
CA ASN A 20 -9.43 -2.88 10.42
C ASN A 20 -9.68 -4.39 10.25
N ALA A 21 -9.21 -5.22 11.19
CA ALA A 21 -9.49 -6.65 11.16
C ALA A 21 -11.00 -6.96 11.21
N HIS A 22 -11.78 -6.21 11.97
CA HIS A 22 -13.23 -6.37 12.01
C HIS A 22 -13.91 -5.78 10.76
N TYR A 23 -13.47 -4.60 10.33
CA TYR A 23 -13.99 -3.91 9.15
C TYR A 23 -13.87 -4.78 7.88
N TYR A 24 -12.66 -5.26 7.57
CA TYR A 24 -12.42 -6.10 6.40
C TYR A 24 -13.02 -7.50 6.52
N ALA A 25 -13.23 -8.03 7.74
CA ALA A 25 -13.86 -9.34 7.93
C ALA A 25 -15.38 -9.35 7.67
N THR A 26 -16.05 -8.20 7.77
CA THR A 26 -17.52 -8.14 7.81
C THR A 26 -18.15 -7.46 6.60
N ARG A 27 -17.36 -6.83 5.72
CA ARG A 27 -17.86 -6.00 4.60
C ARG A 27 -17.04 -6.17 3.32
N ASP A 28 -17.65 -5.78 2.20
CA ASP A 28 -16.93 -5.41 0.97
C ASP A 28 -16.86 -3.87 0.92
N PRO A 29 -15.69 -3.27 1.19
CA PRO A 29 -15.58 -1.81 1.35
C PRO A 29 -15.38 -1.05 0.04
N LEU A 30 -15.30 -1.71 -1.12
CA LEU A 30 -14.82 -1.11 -2.37
C LEU A 30 -15.94 -0.67 -3.34
N GLY A 31 -15.70 0.40 -4.09
CA GLY A 31 -16.50 0.81 -5.26
C GLY A 31 -17.54 1.90 -4.98
N ALA A 32 -18.44 2.15 -5.96
CA ALA A 32 -19.43 3.25 -5.90
C ALA A 32 -20.48 3.10 -4.79
N ASP A 33 -20.75 1.87 -4.37
CA ASP A 33 -21.59 1.53 -3.21
C ASP A 33 -20.74 1.23 -1.95
N GLY A 34 -19.41 1.35 -2.04
CA GLY A 34 -18.44 1.14 -0.96
C GLY A 34 -18.01 2.43 -0.27
N ASP A 35 -17.01 2.35 0.60
CA ASP A 35 -16.53 3.49 1.39
C ASP A 35 -15.44 4.31 0.66
N PHE A 36 -14.72 3.71 -0.29
CA PHE A 36 -13.67 4.36 -1.08
C PHE A 36 -13.51 3.80 -2.52
N THR A 37 -12.82 4.56 -3.37
CA THR A 37 -12.49 4.19 -4.76
C THR A 37 -10.97 4.19 -4.95
N THR A 38 -10.42 3.02 -5.24
CA THR A 38 -8.98 2.79 -5.44
C THR A 38 -8.56 2.96 -6.91
N ALA A 39 -7.25 3.11 -7.17
CA ALA A 39 -6.75 3.26 -8.55
C ALA A 39 -7.20 2.15 -9.52
N PRO A 40 -7.21 0.86 -9.15
CA PRO A 40 -7.70 -0.22 -10.00
C PRO A 40 -9.20 -0.10 -10.35
N GLU A 41 -10.02 0.46 -9.46
CA GLU A 41 -11.46 0.62 -9.69
C GLU A 41 -11.78 1.87 -10.54
N ILE A 42 -10.85 2.83 -10.63
CA ILE A 42 -10.99 4.03 -11.46
C ILE A 42 -10.78 3.69 -12.94
N SER A 43 -9.74 2.93 -13.27
CA SER A 43 -9.42 2.63 -14.67
C SER A 43 -8.62 1.36 -14.87
N GLN A 44 -9.03 0.58 -15.89
CA GLN A 44 -8.26 -0.58 -16.37
C GLN A 44 -6.81 -0.19 -16.74
N MET A 45 -6.59 1.06 -17.17
CA MET A 45 -5.28 1.52 -17.59
C MET A 45 -4.24 1.43 -16.46
N PHE A 46 -4.66 1.58 -15.19
CA PHE A 46 -3.78 1.41 -14.05
C PHE A 46 -3.22 -0.02 -13.96
N GLY A 47 -4.10 -1.02 -13.98
CA GLY A 47 -3.69 -2.42 -13.94
C GLY A 47 -2.91 -2.85 -15.19
N GLU A 48 -3.22 -2.26 -16.35
CA GLU A 48 -2.43 -2.48 -17.57
C GLU A 48 -1.01 -1.92 -17.44
N MET A 49 -0.81 -0.75 -16.84
CA MET A 49 0.54 -0.21 -16.61
C MET A 49 1.34 -1.09 -15.65
N VAL A 50 0.72 -1.58 -14.57
CA VAL A 50 1.36 -2.55 -13.67
C VAL A 50 1.72 -3.84 -14.42
N GLY A 51 0.82 -4.38 -15.25
CA GLY A 51 1.11 -5.56 -16.08
C GLY A 51 2.26 -5.35 -17.07
N ILE A 52 2.34 -4.16 -17.70
CA ILE A 52 3.45 -3.78 -18.59
C ILE A 52 4.76 -3.70 -17.80
N TRP A 53 4.76 -3.06 -16.63
CA TRP A 53 5.93 -2.97 -15.76
C TRP A 53 6.46 -4.36 -15.37
N ILE A 54 5.58 -5.30 -15.03
CA ILE A 54 5.95 -6.68 -14.72
C ILE A 54 6.53 -7.38 -15.96
N ALA A 55 5.84 -7.28 -17.11
CA ALA A 55 6.25 -7.96 -18.34
C ALA A 55 7.62 -7.47 -18.85
N ASP A 56 7.87 -6.17 -18.82
CA ASP A 56 9.16 -5.58 -19.17
C ASP A 56 10.28 -6.08 -18.24
N LEU A 57 10.07 -6.01 -16.93
CA LEU A 57 11.06 -6.47 -15.95
C LEU A 57 11.38 -7.95 -16.13
N TRP A 58 10.35 -8.79 -16.29
CA TRP A 58 10.48 -10.22 -16.52
C TRP A 58 11.24 -10.52 -17.82
N GLN A 59 10.92 -9.82 -18.91
CA GLN A 59 11.59 -10.01 -20.19
C GLN A 59 13.08 -9.64 -20.10
N ARG A 60 13.42 -8.51 -19.48
CA ARG A 60 14.80 -8.07 -19.28
C ARG A 60 15.56 -8.96 -18.29
N ALA A 61 14.86 -9.63 -17.37
CA ALA A 61 15.44 -10.60 -16.45
C ALA A 61 15.77 -11.96 -17.11
N GLY A 62 15.50 -12.11 -18.41
CA GLY A 62 15.73 -13.37 -19.13
C GLY A 62 14.57 -14.36 -19.01
N GLN A 63 13.35 -13.87 -18.77
CA GLN A 63 12.13 -14.65 -18.71
C GLN A 63 12.14 -15.80 -17.67
N PRO A 64 12.60 -15.55 -16.42
CA PRO A 64 12.65 -16.60 -15.41
C PRO A 64 11.25 -17.06 -15.00
N ALA A 65 11.17 -18.26 -14.44
CA ALA A 65 10.02 -18.69 -13.66
C ALA A 65 9.78 -17.72 -12.49
N PHE A 66 8.53 -17.29 -12.30
CA PHE A 66 8.15 -16.40 -11.21
C PHE A 66 6.72 -16.65 -10.73
N ARG A 67 6.40 -16.14 -9.53
CA ARG A 67 5.04 -16.03 -9.02
C ARG A 67 4.56 -14.59 -9.04
N TYR A 68 3.32 -14.38 -9.44
CA TYR A 68 2.62 -13.13 -9.17
C TYR A 68 2.11 -13.19 -7.73
N VAL A 69 2.45 -12.20 -6.93
CA VAL A 69 1.99 -12.08 -5.54
C VAL A 69 1.35 -10.71 -5.37
N GLU A 70 0.13 -10.63 -4.84
CA GLU A 70 -0.52 -9.37 -4.54
C GLU A 70 -0.96 -9.32 -3.07
N PHE A 71 -0.56 -8.26 -2.37
CA PHE A 71 -1.01 -7.97 -1.01
C PHE A 71 -2.24 -7.08 -1.04
N GLY A 72 -3.28 -7.47 -0.30
CA GLY A 72 -4.54 -6.73 -0.24
C GLY A 72 -5.17 -6.50 -1.62
N PRO A 73 -5.53 -7.55 -2.39
CA PRO A 73 -5.95 -7.41 -3.78
C PRO A 73 -7.29 -6.71 -3.97
N GLY A 74 -8.00 -6.38 -2.88
CA GLY A 74 -9.37 -5.87 -2.93
C GLY A 74 -10.28 -6.85 -3.66
N ARG A 75 -10.87 -6.42 -4.78
CA ARG A 75 -11.72 -7.29 -5.62
C ARG A 75 -10.95 -8.14 -6.64
N GLY A 76 -9.61 -8.11 -6.60
CA GLY A 76 -8.73 -8.75 -7.58
C GLY A 76 -8.73 -8.07 -8.96
N THR A 77 -9.23 -6.83 -9.04
CA THR A 77 -9.32 -6.06 -10.30
C THR A 77 -7.92 -5.77 -10.86
N LEU A 78 -7.00 -5.35 -9.99
CA LEU A 78 -5.60 -5.08 -10.37
C LEU A 78 -4.92 -6.34 -10.91
N ALA A 79 -4.92 -7.45 -10.16
CA ALA A 79 -4.44 -8.73 -10.65
C ALA A 79 -5.04 -9.11 -12.01
N ALA A 80 -6.37 -9.03 -12.16
CA ALA A 80 -7.03 -9.42 -13.40
C ALA A 80 -6.53 -8.60 -14.61
N ASP A 81 -6.43 -7.29 -14.48
CA ASP A 81 -5.92 -6.42 -15.55
C ASP A 81 -4.42 -6.59 -15.82
N ALA A 82 -3.61 -6.74 -14.76
CA ALA A 82 -2.18 -6.96 -14.89
C ALA A 82 -1.89 -8.30 -15.59
N LEU A 83 -2.49 -9.40 -15.14
CA LEU A 83 -2.32 -10.75 -15.70
C LEU A 83 -2.79 -10.82 -17.16
N ARG A 84 -3.94 -10.23 -17.47
CA ARG A 84 -4.46 -10.10 -18.84
C ARG A 84 -3.46 -9.37 -19.74
N THR A 85 -2.83 -8.32 -19.23
CA THR A 85 -1.85 -7.52 -19.97
C THR A 85 -0.54 -8.28 -20.17
N MET A 86 -0.03 -8.93 -19.14
CA MET A 86 1.19 -9.73 -19.17
C MET A 86 1.13 -10.85 -20.22
N THR A 87 -0.03 -11.50 -20.37
CA THR A 87 -0.24 -12.58 -21.35
C THR A 87 -0.01 -12.11 -22.79
N ARG A 88 -0.24 -10.83 -23.10
CA ARG A 88 0.02 -10.25 -24.44
C ARG A 88 1.52 -10.23 -24.80
N PHE A 89 2.39 -10.34 -23.81
CA PHE A 89 3.84 -10.39 -23.95
C PHE A 89 4.41 -11.81 -23.73
N GLY A 90 3.55 -12.82 -23.63
CA GLY A 90 3.94 -14.18 -23.25
C GLY A 90 4.44 -14.30 -21.80
N CYS A 91 4.27 -13.25 -20.99
CA CYS A 91 4.62 -13.25 -19.58
C CYS A 91 3.49 -13.93 -18.79
N VAL A 92 3.75 -15.16 -18.34
CA VAL A 92 2.78 -15.98 -17.60
C VAL A 92 3.44 -16.44 -16.30
N PRO A 93 2.89 -16.10 -15.12
CA PRO A 93 3.43 -16.58 -13.85
C PRO A 93 3.16 -18.08 -13.68
N GLN A 94 4.01 -18.76 -12.90
CA GLN A 94 3.77 -20.16 -12.50
C GLN A 94 2.64 -20.31 -11.47
N GLY A 95 2.17 -19.19 -10.90
CA GLY A 95 1.06 -19.16 -9.97
C GLY A 95 0.70 -17.73 -9.59
N VAL A 96 -0.58 -17.53 -9.25
CA VAL A 96 -1.14 -16.28 -8.74
C VAL A 96 -1.41 -16.48 -7.26
N HIS A 97 -0.78 -15.66 -6.42
CA HIS A 97 -0.85 -15.76 -4.98
C HIS A 97 -1.39 -14.44 -4.41
N LEU A 98 -2.46 -14.52 -3.62
CA LEU A 98 -3.14 -13.36 -3.07
C LEU A 98 -3.03 -13.41 -1.54
N VAL A 99 -2.42 -12.40 -0.92
CA VAL A 99 -2.35 -12.28 0.54
C VAL A 99 -3.52 -11.42 0.99
N GLU A 100 -4.54 -12.08 1.53
CA GLU A 100 -5.84 -11.50 1.87
C GLU A 100 -6.40 -12.21 3.10
N THR A 101 -6.91 -11.48 4.08
CA THR A 101 -7.53 -12.06 5.29
C THR A 101 -9.05 -12.05 5.27
N SER A 102 -9.68 -11.18 4.47
CA SER A 102 -11.13 -11.03 4.37
C SER A 102 -11.78 -12.22 3.65
N PRO A 103 -12.70 -12.97 4.30
CA PRO A 103 -13.43 -14.05 3.63
C PRO A 103 -14.30 -13.55 2.47
N ALA A 104 -14.89 -12.36 2.59
CA ALA A 104 -15.74 -11.78 1.55
C ALA A 104 -14.92 -11.43 0.30
N LEU A 105 -13.77 -10.77 0.48
CA LEU A 105 -12.89 -10.44 -0.64
C LEU A 105 -12.27 -11.69 -1.27
N ARG A 106 -11.86 -12.69 -0.48
CA ARG A 106 -11.40 -13.99 -1.01
C ARG A 106 -12.45 -14.65 -1.91
N ALA A 107 -13.74 -14.57 -1.56
CA ALA A 107 -14.81 -15.12 -2.41
C ALA A 107 -14.97 -14.35 -3.73
N ALA A 108 -14.91 -13.02 -3.68
CA ALA A 108 -14.93 -12.18 -4.89
C ALA A 108 -13.70 -12.42 -5.79
N GLN A 109 -12.52 -12.49 -5.18
CA GLN A 109 -11.25 -12.79 -5.83
C GLN A 109 -11.26 -14.18 -6.46
N ALA A 110 -11.72 -15.23 -5.76
CA ALA A 110 -11.84 -16.58 -6.31
C ALA A 110 -12.80 -16.66 -7.51
N SER A 111 -13.86 -15.85 -7.52
CA SER A 111 -14.79 -15.76 -8.65
C SER A 111 -14.14 -15.10 -9.88
N ARG A 112 -13.29 -14.08 -9.65
CA ARG A 112 -12.59 -13.34 -10.72
C ARG A 112 -11.33 -14.05 -11.22
N LEU A 113 -10.61 -14.72 -10.33
CA LEU A 113 -9.31 -15.36 -10.53
C LEU A 113 -9.35 -16.80 -9.98
N PRO A 114 -10.01 -17.75 -10.67
CA PRO A 114 -10.23 -19.10 -10.14
C PRO A 114 -8.95 -19.90 -9.86
N GLU A 115 -7.85 -19.55 -10.51
CA GLU A 115 -6.54 -20.20 -10.33
C GLU A 115 -5.70 -19.60 -9.20
N ALA A 116 -6.18 -18.52 -8.57
CA ALA A 116 -5.46 -17.84 -7.51
C ALA A 116 -5.47 -18.65 -6.19
N ARG A 117 -4.31 -18.67 -5.52
CA ARG A 117 -4.14 -19.24 -4.19
C ARG A 117 -4.14 -18.13 -3.16
N HIS A 118 -5.02 -18.23 -2.16
CA HIS A 118 -5.12 -17.25 -1.09
C HIS A 118 -4.26 -17.67 0.11
N HIS A 119 -3.56 -16.70 0.69
CA HIS A 119 -2.70 -16.84 1.86
C HIS A 119 -3.11 -15.81 2.90
N ALA A 120 -2.98 -16.14 4.18
CA ALA A 120 -3.20 -15.17 5.25
C ALA A 120 -1.97 -14.29 5.45
N ASP A 121 -0.78 -14.82 5.16
CA ASP A 121 0.50 -14.15 5.40
C ASP A 121 1.57 -14.55 4.35
N LEU A 122 2.58 -13.69 4.17
CA LEU A 122 3.71 -13.94 3.26
C LEU A 122 4.49 -15.22 3.60
N SER A 123 4.53 -15.62 4.88
CA SER A 123 5.24 -16.83 5.33
C SER A 123 4.63 -18.13 4.80
N GLU A 124 3.36 -18.12 4.37
CA GLU A 124 2.68 -19.27 3.76
C GLU A 124 3.07 -19.50 2.29
N LEU A 125 3.75 -18.52 1.67
CA LEU A 125 4.17 -18.64 0.28
C LEU A 125 5.39 -19.56 0.13
N ASP A 126 5.28 -20.50 -0.82
CA ASP A 126 6.40 -21.34 -1.24
C ASP A 126 7.62 -20.49 -1.64
N ASP A 127 8.80 -20.88 -1.17
CA ASP A 127 10.07 -20.19 -1.37
C ASP A 127 10.97 -20.94 -2.36
N ASP A 128 10.48 -21.22 -3.57
CA ASP A 128 11.16 -22.00 -4.63
C ASP A 128 11.42 -21.21 -5.92
N VAL A 129 10.60 -20.20 -6.23
CA VAL A 129 10.80 -19.30 -7.39
C VAL A 129 10.74 -17.82 -7.00
N ALA A 130 11.23 -16.95 -7.88
CA ALA A 130 11.21 -15.50 -7.66
C ALA A 130 9.77 -14.98 -7.56
N PRO A 131 9.41 -14.16 -6.55
CA PRO A 131 8.13 -13.46 -6.54
C PRO A 131 8.25 -12.11 -7.26
N ILE A 132 7.21 -11.74 -8.00
CA ILE A 132 6.94 -10.34 -8.36
C ILE A 132 5.74 -9.91 -7.55
N ILE A 133 6.00 -9.04 -6.57
CA ILE A 133 5.06 -8.63 -5.54
C ILE A 133 4.44 -7.28 -5.93
N VAL A 134 3.13 -7.16 -5.80
CA VAL A 134 2.39 -5.89 -5.93
C VAL A 134 1.69 -5.60 -4.60
N ALA A 135 1.82 -4.38 -4.11
CA ALA A 135 1.14 -3.88 -2.91
C ALA A 135 0.58 -2.50 -3.23
N ASN A 136 -0.71 -2.43 -3.59
CA ASN A 136 -1.41 -1.18 -3.89
C ASN A 136 -2.37 -0.87 -2.75
N GLU A 137 -2.22 0.28 -2.09
CA GLU A 137 -3.08 0.70 -0.96
C GLU A 137 -3.18 -0.41 0.09
N PHE A 138 -2.00 -0.93 0.47
CA PHE A 138 -1.86 -2.02 1.43
C PHE A 138 -1.13 -1.56 2.68
N PHE A 139 -0.12 -0.70 2.52
CA PHE A 139 0.72 -0.27 3.64
C PHE A 139 0.03 0.80 4.49
N ASP A 140 -0.86 1.60 3.90
CA ASP A 140 -1.68 2.60 4.60
C ASP A 140 -2.65 1.99 5.62
N ALA A 141 -3.13 0.77 5.36
CA ALA A 141 -4.05 0.04 6.21
C ALA A 141 -3.33 -0.71 7.36
N LEU A 142 -2.00 -0.70 7.39
CA LEU A 142 -1.22 -1.36 8.43
C LEU A 142 -1.10 -0.50 9.71
N PRO A 143 -1.09 -1.13 10.90
CA PRO A 143 -1.08 -0.41 12.17
C PRO A 143 0.08 0.58 12.33
N ILE A 144 -0.25 1.80 12.77
CA ILE A 144 0.71 2.84 13.14
C ILE A 144 0.69 3.14 14.64
N HIS A 145 1.86 3.41 15.20
CA HIS A 145 1.99 4.05 16.50
C HIS A 145 2.00 5.56 16.31
N GLN A 146 1.38 6.28 17.24
CA GLN A 146 1.49 7.74 17.31
C GLN A 146 2.15 8.14 18.63
N TYR A 147 3.07 9.09 18.57
CA TYR A 147 3.74 9.68 19.73
C TYR A 147 3.47 11.17 19.75
N GLU A 148 3.21 11.73 20.93
CA GLU A 148 2.91 13.14 21.12
C GLU A 148 3.97 13.77 22.04
N MET A 149 4.50 14.93 21.63
CA MET A 149 5.41 15.72 22.43
C MET A 149 4.62 16.47 23.51
N THR A 150 4.82 16.13 24.78
CA THR A 150 4.19 16.81 25.92
C THR A 150 5.20 17.71 26.64
N ASP A 151 4.74 18.51 27.61
CA ASP A 151 5.64 19.25 28.52
C ASP A 151 6.62 18.32 29.28
N GLY A 152 6.26 17.03 29.43
CA GLY A 152 7.07 16.00 30.08
C GLY A 152 7.88 15.12 29.11
N GLY A 153 8.03 15.53 27.84
CA GLY A 153 8.69 14.76 26.78
C GLY A 153 7.72 13.91 25.96
N TRP A 154 8.24 12.98 25.16
CA TRP A 154 7.42 12.15 24.27
C TRP A 154 6.62 11.12 25.04
N ARG A 155 5.35 10.95 24.64
CA ARG A 155 4.44 9.92 25.14
C ARG A 155 3.76 9.22 23.97
N GLU A 156 3.61 7.91 24.05
CA GLU A 156 2.78 7.19 23.09
C GLU A 156 1.31 7.58 23.28
N ARG A 157 0.59 7.83 22.18
CA ARG A 157 -0.85 8.07 22.22
C ARG A 157 -1.59 6.75 22.41
N MET A 158 -2.48 6.75 23.39
CA MET A 158 -3.30 5.62 23.78
C MET A 158 -4.77 5.94 23.53
N VAL A 159 -5.49 4.99 22.93
CA VAL A 159 -6.93 5.03 22.75
C VAL A 159 -7.61 4.54 24.02
N ALA A 160 -8.43 5.41 24.63
CA ALA A 160 -9.15 5.11 25.86
C ALA A 160 -10.58 5.65 25.79
N ARG A 161 -11.47 5.11 26.64
CA ARG A 161 -12.85 5.60 26.75
C ARG A 161 -12.93 6.74 27.75
N GLU A 162 -13.43 7.88 27.31
CA GLU A 162 -13.63 9.08 28.11
C GLU A 162 -15.05 9.61 27.90
N ALA A 163 -15.80 9.83 28.99
CA ALA A 163 -17.19 10.28 28.93
C ALA A 163 -18.08 9.47 27.95
N GLY A 164 -17.81 8.17 27.81
CA GLY A 164 -18.56 7.26 26.94
C GLY A 164 -18.07 7.16 25.49
N ARG A 165 -17.16 8.02 25.03
CA ARG A 165 -16.56 7.99 23.68
C ARG A 165 -15.10 7.53 23.70
N LEU A 166 -14.60 6.95 22.61
CA LEU A 166 -13.17 6.66 22.49
C LEU A 166 -12.44 7.93 22.01
N ALA A 167 -11.21 8.12 22.49
CA ALA A 167 -10.32 9.18 22.04
C ALA A 167 -8.86 8.76 22.26
N ALA A 168 -7.96 9.27 21.40
CA ALA A 168 -6.52 9.14 21.59
C ALA A 168 -5.97 10.27 22.46
N ARG A 169 -5.17 9.93 23.47
CA ARG A 169 -4.48 10.88 24.35
C ARG A 169 -3.06 10.41 24.69
N PRO A 170 -2.16 11.29 25.09
CA PRO A 170 -0.87 10.89 25.64
C PRO A 170 -1.04 9.87 26.78
N GLY A 171 -0.26 8.79 26.71
CA GLY A 171 -0.08 7.84 27.78
C GLY A 171 0.88 8.36 28.85
N ASP A 172 1.06 7.56 29.91
CA ASP A 172 1.86 7.97 31.08
C ASP A 172 3.34 7.56 30.98
N VAL A 173 3.68 6.68 30.02
CA VAL A 173 5.03 6.10 29.88
C VAL A 173 5.87 6.93 28.90
N PRO A 174 7.11 7.34 29.29
CA PRO A 174 8.04 7.99 28.38
C PRO A 174 8.35 7.15 27.14
N ALA A 175 8.36 7.79 25.97
CA ALA A 175 8.50 7.13 24.67
C ALA A 175 9.58 7.75 23.78
N ASP A 176 10.51 8.54 24.35
CA ASP A 176 11.53 9.29 23.62
C ASP A 176 12.41 8.40 22.72
N GLU A 177 12.69 7.17 23.16
CA GLU A 177 13.49 6.20 22.39
C GLU A 177 12.74 5.58 21.20
N ALA A 178 11.40 5.61 21.22
CA ALA A 178 10.58 5.13 20.11
C ALA A 178 10.46 6.17 18.97
N VAL A 179 10.80 7.43 19.25
CA VAL A 179 10.77 8.52 18.27
C VAL A 179 12.09 8.57 17.48
N PRO A 180 12.05 8.65 16.14
CA PRO A 180 13.24 8.77 15.31
C PRO A 180 14.15 9.92 15.80
N PRO A 181 15.48 9.71 15.91
CA PRO A 181 16.39 10.70 16.49
C PRO A 181 16.26 12.12 15.92
N GLY A 182 16.06 12.24 14.59
CA GLY A 182 15.89 13.53 13.91
C GLY A 182 14.59 14.27 14.24
N LEU A 183 13.62 13.63 14.90
CA LEU A 183 12.34 14.19 15.28
C LEU A 183 12.16 14.34 16.80
N ARG A 184 13.18 14.00 17.62
CA ARG A 184 13.05 14.05 19.09
C ARG A 184 12.90 15.47 19.64
N HIS A 185 13.36 16.50 18.92
CA HIS A 185 13.27 17.89 19.33
C HIS A 185 12.18 18.62 18.53
N GLN A 186 10.94 18.58 19.04
CA GLN A 186 9.79 19.23 18.44
C GLN A 186 9.03 20.08 19.47
N PRO A 187 8.19 21.04 19.03
CA PRO A 187 7.27 21.75 19.91
C PRO A 187 6.29 20.81 20.62
N VAL A 188 5.79 21.24 21.79
CA VAL A 188 4.70 20.56 22.49
C VAL A 188 3.44 20.50 21.59
N GLY A 189 2.76 19.36 21.60
CA GLY A 189 1.61 19.04 20.75
C GLY A 189 1.97 18.46 19.39
N THR A 190 3.26 18.37 19.02
CA THR A 190 3.67 17.69 17.79
C THR A 190 3.43 16.19 17.90
N ILE A 191 2.88 15.61 16.82
CA ILE A 191 2.68 14.17 16.68
C ILE A 191 3.71 13.60 15.70
N VAL A 192 4.25 12.42 16.02
CA VAL A 192 5.11 11.62 15.14
C VAL A 192 4.52 10.23 15.03
N GLU A 193 4.47 9.71 13.81
CA GLU A 193 3.94 8.38 13.52
C GLU A 193 5.06 7.42 13.12
N THR A 194 4.95 6.17 13.56
CA THR A 194 5.84 5.09 13.09
C THR A 194 5.02 3.85 12.75
N ALA A 195 5.47 3.07 11.77
CA ALA A 195 4.77 1.88 11.30
C ALA A 195 5.69 0.64 11.36
N PRO A 196 6.02 0.10 12.56
CA PRO A 196 6.87 -1.09 12.68
C PRO A 196 6.31 -2.31 11.94
N ALA A 197 4.98 -2.46 11.87
CA ALA A 197 4.32 -3.53 11.12
C ALA A 197 4.63 -3.44 9.61
N ALA A 198 4.48 -2.25 9.02
CA ALA A 198 4.81 -2.00 7.62
C ALA A 198 6.30 -2.26 7.32
N ALA A 199 7.19 -1.81 8.21
CA ALA A 199 8.63 -2.07 8.11
C ALA A 199 8.95 -3.57 8.17
N ALA A 200 8.29 -4.34 9.04
CA ALA A 200 8.49 -5.78 9.17
C ALA A 200 8.02 -6.55 7.92
N VAL A 201 6.86 -6.18 7.35
CA VAL A 201 6.37 -6.77 6.08
C VAL A 201 7.34 -6.47 4.94
N MET A 202 7.78 -5.20 4.81
CA MET A 202 8.75 -4.80 3.80
C MET A 202 10.08 -5.53 3.95
N GLN A 203 10.59 -5.66 5.18
CA GLN A 203 11.82 -6.42 5.47
C GLN A 203 11.68 -7.89 5.06
N SER A 204 10.52 -8.51 5.36
CA SER A 204 10.24 -9.91 5.02
C SER A 204 10.16 -10.12 3.50
N CYS A 205 9.51 -9.20 2.78
CA CYS A 205 9.50 -9.18 1.32
C CYS A 205 10.91 -9.05 0.77
N ALA A 206 11.66 -8.05 1.23
CA ALA A 206 13.01 -7.77 0.75
C ALA A 206 13.99 -8.93 1.03
N PHE A 207 13.86 -9.60 2.18
CA PHE A 207 14.65 -10.80 2.49
C PHE A 207 14.36 -11.95 1.52
N ARG A 208 13.09 -12.17 1.14
CA ARG A 208 12.72 -13.16 0.13
C ARG A 208 13.29 -12.79 -1.24
N LEU A 209 13.15 -11.52 -1.65
CA LEU A 209 13.69 -11.01 -2.91
C LEU A 209 15.21 -11.15 -3.00
N SER A 210 15.96 -10.84 -1.94
CA SER A 210 17.42 -10.94 -1.95
C SER A 210 17.93 -12.38 -2.11
N ARG A 211 17.14 -13.38 -1.68
CA ARG A 211 17.45 -14.80 -1.80
C ARG A 211 17.00 -15.43 -3.12
N ARG A 212 15.83 -15.05 -3.64
CA ARG A 212 15.20 -15.70 -4.81
C ARG A 212 15.29 -14.90 -6.10
N GLY A 213 15.67 -13.63 -6.02
CA GLY A 213 15.40 -12.70 -7.10
C GLY A 213 13.98 -12.15 -7.02
N GLY A 214 13.62 -11.33 -8.01
CA GLY A 214 12.29 -10.74 -8.16
C GLY A 214 12.28 -9.25 -7.85
N ALA A 215 11.06 -8.72 -7.76
CA ALA A 215 10.81 -7.34 -7.38
C ALA A 215 9.50 -7.18 -6.61
N LEU A 216 9.35 -6.04 -5.96
CA LEU A 216 8.14 -5.56 -5.30
C LEU A 216 7.84 -4.16 -5.83
N LEU A 217 6.56 -3.90 -6.12
CA LEU A 217 6.01 -2.59 -6.43
C LEU A 217 5.04 -2.18 -5.33
N ALA A 218 5.38 -1.13 -4.59
CA ALA A 218 4.52 -0.52 -3.58
C ALA A 218 3.94 0.78 -4.13
N ILE A 219 2.61 0.90 -4.09
CA ILE A 219 1.87 2.09 -4.53
C ILE A 219 0.93 2.48 -3.40
N ASP A 220 1.15 3.66 -2.83
CA ASP A 220 0.36 4.11 -1.69
C ASP A 220 0.42 5.63 -1.56
N TYR A 221 -0.53 6.25 -0.87
CA TYR A 221 -0.44 7.67 -0.56
C TYR A 221 0.42 7.89 0.67
N GLY A 222 1.31 8.86 0.58
CA GLY A 222 2.30 9.03 1.63
C GLY A 222 3.36 10.07 1.33
N TYR A 223 4.41 10.01 2.12
CA TYR A 223 5.51 10.97 2.10
C TYR A 223 6.86 10.25 2.15
N CYS A 224 7.93 11.02 1.91
CA CYS A 224 9.30 10.55 2.10
C CYS A 224 9.87 11.29 3.30
N GLY A 225 9.98 10.61 4.44
CA GLY A 225 10.36 11.17 5.73
C GLY A 225 11.88 11.28 5.98
N PRO A 226 12.28 11.59 7.23
CA PRO A 226 11.41 11.68 8.42
C PRO A 226 10.51 12.92 8.40
N ALA A 227 9.26 12.79 8.86
CA ALA A 227 8.30 13.88 8.98
C ALA A 227 7.49 13.76 10.29
N ALA A 228 6.99 14.88 10.78
CA ALA A 228 6.05 14.95 11.90
C ALA A 228 4.68 15.41 11.39
N GLY A 229 3.61 14.87 11.97
CA GLY A 229 2.23 15.11 11.56
C GLY A 229 1.31 13.99 12.03
N ASP A 230 0.02 14.30 12.15
CA ASP A 230 -1.05 13.32 12.38
C ASP A 230 -1.64 12.99 11.01
N THR A 231 -1.51 11.74 10.57
CA THR A 231 -2.03 11.27 9.28
C THR A 231 -3.05 10.16 9.42
N LEU A 232 -3.36 9.74 10.65
CA LEU A 232 -4.44 8.81 10.92
C LEU A 232 -5.76 9.39 10.41
N GLN A 233 -6.36 8.70 9.47
CA GLN A 233 -7.60 9.08 8.82
C GLN A 233 -8.61 7.97 8.93
N ALA A 234 -9.87 8.38 8.86
CA ALA A 234 -10.99 7.46 8.79
C ALA A 234 -11.94 7.95 7.71
N VAL A 235 -12.36 7.04 6.82
CA VAL A 235 -13.26 7.36 5.71
C VAL A 235 -14.50 6.49 5.80
N LYS A 236 -15.67 7.13 5.79
CA LYS A 236 -16.98 6.47 5.77
C LYS A 236 -17.86 7.12 4.70
N ALA A 237 -18.37 6.34 3.75
CA ALA A 237 -19.18 6.82 2.63
C ALA A 237 -18.56 8.05 1.92
N HIS A 238 -17.29 7.93 1.52
CA HIS A 238 -16.50 8.97 0.83
C HIS A 238 -16.33 10.30 1.60
N ARG A 239 -16.47 10.31 2.92
CA ARG A 239 -16.25 11.49 3.77
C ARG A 239 -15.33 11.17 4.94
N PHE A 240 -14.55 12.16 5.35
CA PHE A 240 -13.79 12.10 6.59
C PHE A 240 -14.73 11.86 7.76
N ALA A 241 -14.36 10.90 8.61
CA ALA A 241 -15.01 10.56 9.84
C ALA A 241 -14.05 10.69 11.01
N ASP A 242 -14.59 10.72 12.22
CA ASP A 242 -13.77 10.60 13.43
C ASP A 242 -13.27 9.15 13.55
N PRO A 243 -11.93 8.91 13.57
CA PRO A 243 -11.35 7.57 13.69
C PRO A 243 -11.82 6.77 14.91
N PHE A 244 -12.36 7.42 15.92
CA PHE A 244 -12.75 6.80 17.19
C PHE A 244 -14.27 6.66 17.37
N ALA A 245 -15.08 7.13 16.42
CA ALA A 245 -16.54 7.17 16.56
C ALA A 245 -17.20 5.79 16.47
N ASP A 246 -16.94 5.03 15.40
CA ASP A 246 -17.55 3.72 15.15
C ASP A 246 -16.46 2.65 14.89
N PRO A 247 -15.79 2.14 15.94
CA PRO A 247 -14.65 1.21 15.77
C PRO A 247 -15.01 -0.06 15.01
N GLY A 248 -14.26 -0.34 13.95
CA GLY A 248 -14.47 -1.49 13.06
C GLY A 248 -15.58 -1.30 12.03
N GLU A 249 -16.33 -0.21 12.11
CA GLU A 249 -17.39 0.10 11.15
C GLU A 249 -16.96 1.17 10.13
N ILE A 250 -15.71 1.62 10.24
CA ILE A 250 -15.06 2.64 9.41
C ILE A 250 -13.63 2.14 9.11
N ASP A 251 -13.17 2.37 7.88
CA ASP A 251 -11.80 2.08 7.51
C ASP A 251 -10.84 3.07 8.15
N LEU A 252 -9.73 2.58 8.70
CA LEU A 252 -8.68 3.40 9.28
C LEU A 252 -7.42 3.27 8.46
N THR A 253 -6.88 4.41 8.04
CA THR A 253 -5.66 4.46 7.22
C THR A 253 -4.70 5.53 7.72
N ALA A 254 -3.45 5.45 7.31
CA ALA A 254 -2.44 6.46 7.58
C ALA A 254 -1.53 6.65 6.36
N HIS A 255 -0.94 7.83 6.23
CA HIS A 255 0.02 8.08 5.16
C HIS A 255 1.27 7.20 5.34
N VAL A 256 1.73 6.61 4.25
CA VAL A 256 2.90 5.73 4.25
C VAL A 256 4.21 6.52 4.29
N ASP A 257 5.09 6.20 5.26
CA ASP A 257 6.47 6.68 5.27
C ASP A 257 7.35 5.82 4.35
N PHE A 258 7.51 6.26 3.10
CA PHE A 258 8.35 5.57 2.13
C PHE A 258 9.85 5.58 2.52
N ALA A 259 10.32 6.53 3.33
CA ALA A 259 11.71 6.51 3.79
C ALA A 259 11.95 5.32 4.76
N ALA A 260 10.98 5.05 5.64
CA ALA A 260 11.01 3.88 6.53
C ALA A 260 10.95 2.56 5.73
N LEU A 261 10.07 2.46 4.73
CA LEU A 261 10.01 1.29 3.85
C LEU A 261 11.33 1.07 3.09
N ALA A 262 11.90 2.13 2.51
CA ALA A 262 13.18 2.06 1.82
C ALA A 262 14.31 1.60 2.75
N PHE A 263 14.34 2.10 3.99
CA PHE A 263 15.31 1.71 5.00
C PHE A 263 15.21 0.21 5.32
N ALA A 264 14.00 -0.29 5.57
CA ALA A 264 13.75 -1.70 5.85
C ALA A 264 14.16 -2.62 4.68
N ALA A 265 13.83 -2.22 3.45
CA ALA A 265 14.18 -2.97 2.25
C ALA A 265 15.70 -3.06 2.01
N ARG A 266 16.41 -1.92 2.13
CA ARG A 266 17.87 -1.85 1.93
C ARG A 266 18.64 -2.71 2.93
N HIS A 267 18.20 -2.74 4.20
CA HIS A 267 18.84 -3.55 5.24
C HIS A 267 18.76 -5.05 4.97
N ALA A 268 17.79 -5.51 4.18
CA ALA A 268 17.66 -6.91 3.78
C ALA A 268 18.45 -7.29 2.51
N GLY A 269 19.25 -6.37 1.95
CA GLY A 269 20.14 -6.62 0.81
C GLY A 269 19.51 -6.39 -0.58
N THR A 270 18.38 -5.67 -0.65
CA THR A 270 17.74 -5.29 -1.93
C THR A 270 18.11 -3.88 -2.36
N ARG A 271 17.81 -3.55 -3.62
CA ARG A 271 17.91 -2.20 -4.17
C ARG A 271 16.53 -1.55 -4.16
N VAL A 272 16.47 -0.24 -3.94
CA VAL A 272 15.22 0.53 -3.85
C VAL A 272 15.27 1.70 -4.82
N LEU A 273 14.19 1.91 -5.58
CA LEU A 273 13.94 3.04 -6.46
C LEU A 273 12.71 3.82 -5.99
N GLY A 274 12.76 5.15 -6.12
CA GLY A 274 11.71 6.04 -5.64
C GLY A 274 11.82 6.40 -4.15
N PRO A 275 10.74 6.92 -3.55
CA PRO A 275 9.43 7.08 -4.17
C PRO A 275 9.41 8.12 -5.30
N VAL A 276 8.52 7.94 -6.28
CA VAL A 276 8.14 8.95 -7.29
C VAL A 276 6.64 9.18 -7.25
N GLY A 277 6.14 10.30 -7.79
CA GLY A 277 4.69 10.50 -7.90
C GLY A 277 4.04 9.49 -8.85
N GLN A 278 2.86 8.98 -8.49
CA GLN A 278 2.11 8.02 -9.31
C GLN A 278 1.85 8.56 -10.72
N GLY A 279 1.48 9.83 -10.84
CA GLY A 279 1.21 10.45 -12.14
C GLY A 279 2.45 10.54 -13.02
N GLU A 280 3.63 10.71 -12.43
CA GLU A 280 4.89 10.69 -13.17
C GLU A 280 5.22 9.26 -13.62
N TRP A 281 5.14 8.29 -12.70
CA TRP A 281 5.45 6.89 -12.97
C TRP A 281 4.56 6.30 -14.08
N LEU A 282 3.24 6.50 -14.00
CA LEU A 282 2.29 6.03 -15.02
C LEU A 282 2.57 6.64 -16.40
N ARG A 283 2.85 7.95 -16.48
CA ARG A 283 3.19 8.61 -17.75
C ARG A 283 4.50 8.05 -18.33
N ARG A 284 5.52 7.81 -17.50
CA ARG A 284 6.79 7.19 -17.94
C ARG A 284 6.60 5.77 -18.51
N LEU A 285 5.61 5.02 -18.02
CA LEU A 285 5.26 3.69 -18.55
C LEU A 285 4.38 3.74 -19.82
N GLY A 286 3.97 4.93 -20.28
CA GLY A 286 3.22 5.09 -21.51
C GLY A 286 1.70 5.11 -21.35
N LEU A 287 1.19 5.52 -20.19
CA LEU A 287 -0.25 5.63 -19.93
C LEU A 287 -0.98 6.45 -21.02
N ASP A 288 -0.41 7.58 -21.45
CA ASP A 288 -1.03 8.46 -22.45
C ASP A 288 -1.17 7.76 -23.81
N ALA A 289 -0.18 6.97 -24.22
CA ALA A 289 -0.26 6.17 -25.45
C ALA A 289 -1.35 5.08 -25.34
N ARG A 290 -1.56 4.54 -24.13
CA ARG A 290 -2.62 3.56 -23.90
C ARG A 290 -4.00 4.19 -23.94
N LEU A 291 -4.16 5.38 -23.36
CA LEU A 291 -5.37 6.20 -23.47
C LEU A 291 -5.72 6.44 -24.94
N ASP A 292 -4.77 6.87 -25.76
CA ASP A 292 -4.99 7.11 -27.20
C ASP A 292 -5.48 5.85 -27.92
N ALA A 293 -4.89 4.70 -27.62
CA ALA A 293 -5.29 3.43 -28.20
C ALA A 293 -6.73 3.03 -27.79
N LEU A 294 -7.10 3.21 -26.53
CA LEU A 294 -8.45 2.93 -26.02
C LEU A 294 -9.49 3.89 -26.58
N ALA A 295 -9.19 5.20 -26.62
CA ALA A 295 -10.07 6.22 -27.18
C ALA A 295 -10.29 6.01 -28.68
N LYS A 296 -9.28 5.54 -29.43
CA LYS A 296 -9.43 5.17 -30.83
C LYS A 296 -10.31 3.93 -31.02
N ALA A 297 -10.20 2.94 -30.13
CA ALA A 297 -11.00 1.72 -30.18
C ALA A 297 -12.46 1.93 -29.75
N ALA A 298 -12.70 2.88 -28.84
CA ALA A 298 -14.04 3.22 -28.34
C ALA A 298 -14.23 4.75 -28.29
N PRO A 299 -14.46 5.42 -29.45
CA PRO A 299 -14.57 6.87 -29.52
C PRO A 299 -15.66 7.46 -28.61
N ASP A 300 -16.79 6.77 -28.45
CA ASP A 300 -17.91 7.19 -27.59
C ASP A 300 -17.55 7.25 -26.11
N ARG A 301 -16.46 6.58 -25.69
CA ARG A 301 -15.95 6.58 -24.31
C ARG A 301 -14.72 7.46 -24.11
N ALA A 302 -14.28 8.19 -25.14
CA ALA A 302 -13.01 8.91 -25.09
C ALA A 302 -12.94 9.95 -23.97
N ASP A 303 -14.03 10.65 -23.67
CA ASP A 303 -14.09 11.63 -22.57
C ASP A 303 -14.06 10.97 -21.18
N ASP A 304 -14.77 9.86 -21.00
CA ASP A 304 -14.74 9.04 -19.77
C ASP A 304 -13.32 8.53 -19.51
N LEU A 305 -12.67 7.97 -20.53
CA LEU A 305 -11.29 7.48 -20.44
C LEU A 305 -10.30 8.60 -20.11
N ARG A 306 -10.47 9.80 -20.69
CA ARG A 306 -9.66 10.98 -20.34
C ARG A 306 -9.83 11.36 -18.87
N GLY A 307 -11.08 11.45 -18.40
CA GLY A 307 -11.36 11.77 -16.99
C GLY A 307 -10.76 10.75 -16.01
N GLN A 308 -10.83 9.46 -16.34
CA GLN A 308 -10.20 8.39 -15.56
C GLN A 308 -8.67 8.51 -15.53
N ARG A 309 -8.04 8.79 -16.68
CA ARG A 309 -6.60 9.07 -16.75
C ARG A 309 -6.24 10.26 -15.87
N ASP A 310 -6.96 11.37 -16.00
CA ASP A 310 -6.65 12.59 -15.26
C ASP A 310 -6.77 12.39 -13.75
N ARG A 311 -7.76 11.63 -13.29
CA ARG A 311 -7.88 11.24 -11.87
C ARG A 311 -6.64 10.49 -11.37
N LEU A 312 -6.04 9.62 -12.19
CA LEU A 312 -4.85 8.85 -11.83
C LEU A 312 -3.55 9.66 -11.82
N VAL A 313 -3.41 10.69 -12.68
CA VAL A 313 -2.11 11.33 -12.93
C VAL A 313 -2.01 12.83 -12.66
N GLU A 314 -3.13 13.53 -12.50
CA GLU A 314 -3.08 14.97 -12.23
C GLU A 314 -2.66 15.24 -10.78
N PRO A 315 -1.79 16.24 -10.52
CA PRO A 315 -1.21 16.47 -9.20
C PRO A 315 -2.24 16.73 -8.10
N GLN A 316 -3.32 17.45 -8.42
CA GLN A 316 -4.41 17.75 -7.49
C GLN A 316 -5.36 16.55 -7.26
N GLN A 317 -5.10 15.43 -7.93
CA GLN A 317 -5.84 14.18 -7.83
C GLN A 317 -4.90 13.14 -7.18
N MET A 318 -4.78 11.95 -7.77
CA MET A 318 -3.89 10.91 -7.23
C MET A 318 -2.42 11.13 -7.65
N GLY A 319 -2.15 11.97 -8.65
CA GLY A 319 -0.85 12.00 -9.33
C GLY A 319 0.34 12.36 -8.44
N GLU A 320 0.15 13.26 -7.47
CA GLU A 320 1.20 13.67 -6.54
C GLU A 320 1.05 13.05 -5.15
N LEU A 321 -0.18 12.92 -4.64
CA LEU A 321 -0.42 12.34 -3.31
C LEU A 321 0.01 10.87 -3.25
N PHE A 322 -0.30 10.09 -4.27
CA PHE A 322 0.14 8.70 -4.39
C PHE A 322 1.59 8.65 -4.84
N LYS A 323 2.35 7.76 -4.20
CA LYS A 323 3.75 7.51 -4.47
C LYS A 323 3.93 6.08 -4.91
N VAL A 324 4.94 5.85 -5.75
CA VAL A 324 5.32 4.54 -6.25
C VAL A 324 6.77 4.29 -5.85
N MET A 325 7.03 3.13 -5.28
CA MET A 325 8.36 2.63 -4.93
C MET A 325 8.56 1.23 -5.51
N ALA A 326 9.74 0.98 -6.07
CA ALA A 326 10.13 -0.37 -6.44
C ALA A 326 11.29 -0.86 -5.59
N VAL A 327 11.20 -2.11 -5.15
CA VAL A 327 12.26 -2.84 -4.48
C VAL A 327 12.63 -4.03 -5.35
N HIS A 328 13.91 -4.28 -5.60
CA HIS A 328 14.31 -5.40 -6.43
C HIS A 328 15.60 -6.07 -5.95
N ALA A 329 15.74 -7.34 -6.29
CA ALA A 329 16.95 -8.10 -6.00
C ALA A 329 18.15 -7.53 -6.77
N SER A 330 19.35 -7.61 -6.18
CA SER A 330 20.57 -7.02 -6.75
C SER A 330 20.98 -7.59 -8.11
N GLY A 331 20.61 -8.84 -8.41
CA GLY A 331 20.85 -9.50 -9.70
C GLY A 331 19.70 -9.37 -10.70
N TRP A 332 18.63 -8.64 -10.36
CA TRP A 332 17.53 -8.36 -11.28
C TRP A 332 17.72 -7.02 -11.99
N PRO A 333 17.16 -6.85 -13.21
CA PRO A 333 17.21 -5.58 -13.91
C PRO A 333 16.60 -4.45 -13.08
N THR A 334 17.08 -3.23 -13.28
CA THR A 334 16.48 -2.03 -12.70
C THR A 334 15.04 -1.87 -13.21
N PRO A 335 14.03 -1.78 -12.33
CA PRO A 335 12.65 -1.54 -12.75
C PRO A 335 12.46 -0.21 -13.49
N GLU A 336 11.63 -0.21 -14.53
CA GLU A 336 11.31 0.99 -15.33
C GLU A 336 10.33 1.93 -14.62
N GLY A 337 10.23 3.15 -15.13
CA GLY A 337 9.32 4.18 -14.62
C GLY A 337 9.91 5.06 -13.50
N PHE A 338 11.16 4.83 -13.11
CA PHE A 338 11.89 5.60 -12.10
C PHE A 338 13.03 6.40 -12.73
N PRO A 339 13.35 7.61 -12.22
CA PRO A 339 14.49 8.37 -12.71
C PRO A 339 15.81 7.62 -12.47
N ASP A 340 16.74 7.74 -13.40
CA ASP A 340 18.09 7.19 -13.30
C ASP A 340 18.80 7.82 -12.08
N LEU A 341 19.03 7.05 -11.01
CA LEU A 341 19.71 7.52 -9.79
C LEU A 341 21.21 7.82 -9.99
N ARG A 342 21.72 7.81 -11.23
CA ARG A 342 23.12 8.08 -11.55
C ARG A 342 23.52 9.56 -11.46
N GLY A 343 22.63 10.45 -11.02
CA GLY A 343 22.87 11.89 -10.91
C GLY A 343 22.75 12.51 -9.51
N ALA A 344 22.43 11.74 -8.47
CA ALA A 344 22.28 12.24 -7.11
C ALA A 344 23.29 11.56 -6.17
N ALA A 345 24.54 12.00 -6.25
CA ALA A 345 25.62 11.67 -5.31
C ALA A 345 26.15 12.95 -4.68
#